data_AF-A0A5C5URI4-F1
#
_entry.id   AF-A0A5C5URI4-F1
#
_cell.length_a   1.000
_cell.length_b   1.000
_cell.length_c   1.000
_cell.angle_alpha   90.00
_cell.angle_beta   90.00
_cell.angle_gamma   90.00
#
_symmetry.space_group_name_H-M   'P 1'
#
loop_
_entity.id
_entity.type
_entity.pdbx_description
1 polymer ?
#
loop_
_entity_poly.entity_id
_entity_poly.type
_entity_poly.pdbx_seq_one_letter_code
_entity_poly.pdbx_strand_id
1 'polypeptide(L)'
;MLQGLTPWAINKTGDEFYISERSGTAAYIDAAGELARQEVRFSDPLASVPEAGFLVFVLKADFAETKQAYGYYVYKENGQPLNKIAIFELQDNTWQEKAVLLDGIPTGSDHHGGRLELDDDGVLFATIGVWPHTRCFGRWK
;
A
#
# COMPACT_ATOMS: atom_id res chain seq x y z
N MET A 1 24.53 -5.70 -7.68
CA MET A 1 23.62 -4.72 -8.31
C MET A 1 22.57 -4.34 -7.27
N LEU A 2 22.57 -3.09 -6.80
CA LEU A 2 21.48 -2.56 -5.99
C LEU A 2 20.34 -2.17 -6.94
N GLN A 3 19.46 -3.11 -7.29
CA GLN A 3 18.19 -2.78 -7.92
C GLN A 3 17.17 -2.47 -6.83
N GLY A 4 16.41 -1.38 -7.02
CA GLY A 4 14.95 -1.54 -7.06
C GLY A 4 14.12 -0.91 -5.95
N LEU A 5 14.71 -0.27 -4.94
CA LEU A 5 13.91 0.40 -3.91
C LEU A 5 13.36 1.71 -4.45
N THR A 6 12.07 1.71 -4.80
CA THR A 6 11.37 2.88 -5.33
C THR A 6 10.45 3.43 -4.23
N PRO A 7 10.88 4.41 -3.42
CA PRO A 7 10.02 5.00 -2.40
C PRO A 7 8.80 5.66 -3.04
N TRP A 8 7.64 5.58 -2.39
CA TRP A 8 6.38 6.01 -2.98
C TRP A 8 5.57 6.97 -2.11
N ALA A 9 5.22 6.57 -0.88
CA ALA A 9 4.49 7.42 0.07
C ALA A 9 5.22 7.48 1.40
N ILE A 10 5.15 8.64 2.07
CA ILE A 10 5.78 8.90 3.37
C ILE A 10 4.71 9.25 4.40
N ASN A 11 4.85 8.69 5.59
CA ASN A 11 4.04 8.98 6.77
C ASN A 11 4.97 9.49 7.87
N LYS A 12 4.53 10.49 8.63
CA LYS A 12 5.22 10.96 9.83
C LYS A 12 4.38 10.64 11.06
N THR A 13 5.01 10.14 12.11
CA THR A 13 4.41 10.00 13.44
C THR A 13 5.43 10.44 14.49
N GLY A 14 5.12 11.48 15.27
CA GLY A 14 6.14 12.14 16.09
C GLY A 14 7.31 12.63 15.22
N ASP A 15 8.52 12.15 15.51
CA ASP A 15 9.75 12.42 14.73
C ASP A 15 10.22 11.22 13.89
N GLU A 16 9.37 10.19 13.77
CA GLU A 16 9.63 8.99 12.99
C GLU A 16 8.96 9.07 11.62
N PHE A 17 9.52 8.35 10.64
CA PHE A 17 8.95 8.24 9.29
C PHE A 17 8.81 6.80 8.84
N TYR A 18 7.70 6.52 8.15
CA TYR A 18 7.43 5.25 7.48
C TYR A 18 7.18 5.50 6.00
N ILE A 19 7.96 4.85 5.14
CA ILE A 19 7.97 5.09 3.70
C ILE A 19 7.70 3.77 2.99
N SER A 20 6.61 3.69 2.22
CA SER A 20 6.37 2.54 1.35
C SER A 20 7.37 2.53 0.19
N GLU A 21 7.87 1.36 -0.15
CA GLU A 21 8.71 1.13 -1.32
C GLU A 21 7.98 0.17 -2.26
N ARG A 22 7.86 0.56 -3.54
CA ARG A 22 7.09 -0.17 -4.57
C ARG A 22 7.52 -1.62 -4.74
N SER A 23 8.77 -1.93 -4.42
CA SER A 23 9.36 -3.27 -4.39
C SER A 23 8.76 -4.21 -3.33
N GLY A 24 7.92 -3.72 -2.43
CA GLY A 24 7.28 -4.53 -1.38
C GLY A 24 7.96 -4.47 -0.01
N THR A 25 8.58 -3.33 0.30
CA THR A 25 9.23 -3.09 1.60
C THR A 25 8.73 -1.77 2.19
N ALA A 26 8.99 -1.56 3.48
CA ALA A 26 8.80 -0.27 4.13
C ALA A 26 10.14 0.22 4.70
N ALA A 27 10.56 1.42 4.33
CA ALA A 27 11.66 2.09 4.99
C ALA A 27 11.14 2.76 6.27
N TYR A 28 11.82 2.55 7.38
CA TYR A 28 11.55 3.17 8.67
C TYR A 28 12.73 4.04 9.06
N ILE A 29 12.49 5.31 9.35
CA ILE A 29 13.49 6.24 9.85
C ILE A 29 13.08 6.60 11.26
N ASP A 30 13.92 6.29 12.25
CA ASP A 30 13.64 6.59 13.64
C ASP A 30 13.90 8.06 14.00
N ALA A 31 13.61 8.44 15.24
CA ALA A 31 13.80 9.82 15.72
C ALA A 31 15.27 10.28 15.75
N ALA A 32 16.25 9.36 15.72
CA ALA A 32 17.67 9.67 15.60
C ALA A 32 18.11 9.84 14.12
N GLY A 33 17.23 9.51 13.18
CA GLY A 33 17.50 9.54 11.75
C GLY A 33 18.11 8.24 11.20
N GLU A 34 18.10 7.15 11.99
CA GLU A 34 18.61 5.87 11.54
C GLU A 34 17.59 5.15 10.65
N LEU A 35 18.06 4.67 9.49
CA LEU A 35 17.23 3.99 8.50
C LEU A 35 17.27 2.46 8.72
N ALA A 36 16.11 1.87 8.95
CA ALA A 36 15.86 0.44 8.90
C ALA A 36 14.91 0.09 7.75
N ARG A 37 14.96 -1.15 7.26
CA ARG A 37 13.99 -1.68 6.29
C ARG A 37 13.19 -2.80 6.90
N GLN A 38 11.88 -2.70 6.71
CA GLN A 38 10.87 -3.61 7.22
C GLN A 38 10.32 -4.41 6.04
N GLU A 39 10.25 -5.73 6.22
CA GLU A 39 9.58 -6.62 5.29
C GLU A 39 8.06 -6.34 5.34
N VAL A 40 7.39 -6.42 4.19
CA VAL A 40 5.94 -6.37 4.09
C VAL A 40 5.45 -7.67 3.48
N ARG A 41 4.58 -8.38 4.19
CA ARG A 41 3.99 -9.65 3.75
C ARG A 41 2.61 -9.42 3.19
N PHE A 42 2.50 -9.60 1.87
CA PHE A 42 1.26 -9.50 1.11
C PHE A 42 0.60 -10.87 1.00
N SER A 43 -0.74 -10.92 0.98
CA SER A 43 -1.45 -12.17 0.70
C SER A 43 -1.22 -12.67 -0.73
N ASP A 44 -1.00 -11.73 -1.65
CA ASP A 44 -0.80 -12.01 -3.08
C ASP A 44 0.52 -11.43 -3.57
N PRO A 45 1.19 -12.09 -4.54
CA PRO A 45 2.39 -11.54 -5.15
C PRO A 45 2.10 -10.19 -5.81
N LEU A 46 2.97 -9.20 -5.56
CA LEU A 46 2.91 -7.91 -6.21
C LEU A 46 3.02 -8.05 -7.74
N ALA A 47 2.23 -7.27 -8.46
CA ALA A 47 2.29 -7.25 -9.92
C ALA A 47 3.61 -6.60 -10.38
N SER A 48 4.28 -7.26 -11.33
CA SER A 48 5.49 -6.73 -11.97
C SER A 48 5.15 -6.08 -13.33
N VAL A 49 4.33 -5.02 -13.30
CA VAL A 49 4.00 -4.16 -14.45
C VAL A 49 4.41 -2.72 -14.15
N PRO A 50 4.52 -1.82 -15.14
CA PRO A 50 4.86 -0.42 -14.89
C PRO A 50 3.94 0.21 -13.84
N GLU A 51 4.50 1.04 -12.97
CA GLU A 51 3.77 1.75 -11.90
C GLU A 51 3.16 0.88 -10.79
N ALA A 52 3.06 -0.44 -10.96
CA ALA A 52 2.52 -1.37 -9.97
C ALA A 52 3.48 -1.67 -8.82
N GLY A 53 2.94 -2.24 -7.75
CA GLY A 53 3.67 -2.69 -6.56
C GLY A 53 2.96 -2.26 -5.29
N PHE A 54 3.72 -2.08 -4.21
CA PHE A 54 3.21 -1.50 -2.97
C PHE A 54 3.24 0.03 -3.06
N LEU A 55 2.08 0.65 -3.28
CA LEU A 55 1.99 2.06 -3.61
C LEU A 55 1.86 2.89 -2.34
N VAL A 56 0.65 3.02 -1.82
CA VAL A 56 0.40 3.89 -0.68
C VAL A 56 0.22 3.09 0.58
N PHE A 57 0.65 3.71 1.65
CA PHE A 57 0.62 3.21 3.01
C PHE A 57 0.22 4.40 3.88
N VAL A 58 -0.82 4.28 4.69
CA VAL A 58 -1.31 5.34 5.58
C VAL A 58 -1.45 4.77 6.98
N LEU A 59 -0.72 5.33 7.94
CA LEU A 59 -0.85 4.95 9.34
C LEU A 59 -2.27 5.27 9.83
N LYS A 60 -2.88 4.36 10.60
CA LYS A 60 -4.19 4.64 11.20
C LYS A 60 -4.08 5.71 12.29
N ALA A 61 -5.19 6.39 12.57
CA ALA A 61 -5.25 7.40 13.62
C ALA A 61 -4.84 6.84 15.01
N ASP A 62 -5.12 5.56 15.26
CA ASP A 62 -4.78 4.80 16.47
C ASP A 62 -3.48 3.97 16.30
N PHE A 63 -2.55 4.42 15.45
CA PHE A 63 -1.32 3.68 15.17
C PHE A 63 -0.43 3.48 16.42
N ALA A 64 -0.46 4.43 17.36
CA ALA A 64 0.34 4.33 18.59
C ALA A 64 -0.02 3.06 19.38
N GLU A 65 -1.30 2.71 19.40
CA GLU A 65 -1.88 1.57 20.13
C GLU A 65 -1.91 0.30 19.28
N THR A 66 -2.38 0.41 18.02
CA THR A 66 -2.69 -0.77 17.19
C THR A 66 -1.52 -1.23 16.34
N LYS A 67 -0.58 -0.33 16.04
CA LYS A 67 0.47 -0.55 15.03
C LYS A 67 -0.09 -0.91 13.65
N GLN A 68 -1.29 -0.42 13.32
CA GLN A 68 -1.96 -0.73 12.06
C GLN A 68 -1.94 0.43 11.05
N ALA A 69 -1.98 0.06 9.78
CA ALA A 69 -1.99 0.97 8.66
C ALA A 69 -2.88 0.44 7.53
N TYR A 70 -3.40 1.33 6.70
CA TYR A 70 -4.02 0.97 5.43
C TYR A 70 -2.95 0.89 4.35
N GLY A 71 -2.96 -0.16 3.54
CA GLY A 71 -2.08 -0.33 2.40
C GLY A 71 -2.87 -0.47 1.10
N TYR A 72 -2.35 0.16 0.05
CA TYR A 72 -2.82 0.03 -1.32
C TYR A 72 -1.72 -0.64 -2.14
N TYR A 73 -2.02 -1.76 -2.77
CA TYR A 73 -1.07 -2.44 -3.63
C TYR A 73 -1.73 -3.04 -4.87
N VAL A 74 -0.91 -3.24 -5.88
CA VAL A 74 -1.31 -3.86 -7.15
C VAL A 74 -0.80 -5.29 -7.17
N TYR A 75 -1.71 -6.24 -7.34
CA TYR A 75 -1.41 -7.66 -7.47
C TYR A 75 -1.86 -8.17 -8.83
N LYS A 76 -1.57 -9.43 -9.13
CA LYS A 76 -1.92 -10.04 -10.41
C LYS A 76 -2.80 -11.27 -10.20
N GLU A 77 -3.95 -11.28 -10.85
CA GLU A 77 -4.84 -12.44 -10.90
C GLU A 77 -5.16 -12.78 -12.35
N ASN A 78 -5.05 -14.05 -12.75
CA ASN A 78 -5.39 -14.52 -14.10
C ASN A 78 -4.74 -13.71 -15.25
N GLY A 79 -3.54 -13.17 -15.03
CA GLY A 79 -2.85 -12.36 -16.03
C GLY A 79 -3.12 -10.86 -15.96
N GLN A 80 -4.12 -10.41 -15.20
CA GLN A 80 -4.56 -9.02 -15.12
C GLN A 80 -4.07 -8.35 -13.82
N PRO A 81 -3.59 -7.10 -13.88
CA PRO A 81 -3.34 -6.33 -12.67
C PRO A 81 -4.67 -5.92 -12.02
N LEU A 82 -4.73 -6.01 -10.70
CA LEU A 82 -5.85 -5.59 -9.86
C LEU A 82 -5.31 -4.81 -8.66
N ASN A 83 -6.07 -3.82 -8.20
CA ASN A 83 -5.73 -3.10 -6.99
C ASN A 83 -6.45 -3.71 -5.79
N LYS A 84 -5.80 -3.62 -4.63
CA LYS A 84 -6.34 -4.07 -3.35
C LYS A 84 -6.04 -3.04 -2.26
N ILE A 85 -6.99 -2.88 -1.34
CA ILE A 85 -6.85 -2.13 -0.10
C ILE A 85 -6.92 -3.11 1.06
N ALA A 86 -5.91 -3.12 1.92
CA ALA A 86 -5.81 -4.02 3.06
C ALA A 86 -5.32 -3.30 4.32
N ILE A 87 -5.57 -3.90 5.48
CA ILE A 87 -4.99 -3.50 6.75
C ILE A 87 -3.70 -4.29 6.97
N PHE A 88 -2.63 -3.57 7.28
CA PHE A 88 -1.35 -4.13 7.70
C PHE A 88 -1.10 -3.82 9.17
N GLU A 89 -0.43 -4.72 9.88
CA GLU A 89 -0.04 -4.54 11.28
C GLU A 89 1.45 -4.84 11.45
N LEU A 90 2.18 -3.92 12.08
CA LEU A 90 3.60 -4.07 12.37
C LEU A 90 3.80 -4.98 13.59
N GLN A 91 4.43 -6.13 13.38
CA GLN A 91 4.76 -7.12 14.41
C GLN A 91 6.22 -7.55 14.21
N ASP A 92 7.05 -7.45 15.25
CA ASP A 92 8.46 -7.85 15.22
C ASP A 92 9.22 -7.29 14.01
N ASN A 93 9.06 -5.98 13.75
CA ASN A 93 9.69 -5.26 12.62
C ASN A 93 9.26 -5.75 11.22
N THR A 94 8.12 -6.45 11.12
CA THR A 94 7.53 -6.95 9.86
C THR A 94 6.07 -6.52 9.75
N TRP A 95 5.67 -6.00 8.60
CA TRP A 95 4.26 -5.70 8.32
C TRP A 95 3.53 -6.94 7.86
N GLN A 96 2.48 -7.33 8.58
CA GLN A 96 1.62 -8.46 8.25
C GLN A 96 0.29 -7.95 7.68
N GLU A 97 -0.14 -8.45 6.53
CA GLU A 97 -1.51 -8.23 6.06
C GLU A 97 -2.50 -8.97 6.98
N LYS A 98 -3.43 -8.23 7.60
CA LYS A 98 -4.38 -8.76 8.61
C LYS A 98 -5.80 -8.93 8.07
N ALA A 99 -6.22 -8.03 7.18
CA ALA A 99 -7.56 -8.03 6.62
C ALA A 99 -7.59 -7.33 5.28
N VAL A 100 -8.41 -7.83 4.35
CA VAL A 100 -8.70 -7.15 3.09
C VAL A 100 -9.93 -6.28 3.28
N LEU A 101 -9.84 -5.00 2.93
CA LEU A 101 -10.95 -4.05 2.98
C LEU A 101 -11.69 -4.00 1.64
N LEU A 102 -10.93 -3.99 0.55
CA LEU A 102 -11.47 -3.99 -0.80
C LEU A 102 -10.51 -4.73 -1.72
N ASP A 103 -11.05 -5.64 -2.52
CA ASP A 103 -10.29 -6.51 -3.42
C ASP A 103 -10.82 -6.41 -4.85
N GLY A 104 -10.02 -6.89 -5.81
CA GLY A 104 -10.43 -7.10 -7.19
C GLY A 104 -10.78 -5.81 -7.92
N ILE A 105 -10.19 -4.68 -7.50
CA ILE A 105 -10.47 -3.37 -8.11
C ILE A 105 -9.78 -3.35 -9.49
N PRO A 106 -10.53 -3.24 -10.60
CA PRO A 106 -9.93 -3.24 -11.92
C PRO A 106 -9.02 -2.03 -12.15
N THR A 107 -7.92 -2.24 -12.87
CA THR A 107 -6.95 -1.20 -13.23
C THR A 107 -6.36 -1.43 -14.63
N GLY A 108 -5.67 -0.42 -15.17
CA GLY A 108 -4.90 -0.56 -16.42
C GLY A 108 -3.60 -1.35 -16.24
N SER A 109 -2.85 -1.50 -17.34
CA SER A 109 -1.45 -1.97 -17.33
C SER A 109 -0.48 -0.99 -16.67
N ASP A 110 -0.94 0.25 -16.52
CA ASP A 110 -0.34 1.40 -15.86
C ASP A 110 -1.50 2.25 -15.29
N HIS A 111 -1.18 3.41 -14.71
CA HIS A 111 -2.13 4.35 -14.12
C HIS A 111 -2.96 3.70 -13.01
N HIS A 112 -2.30 3.10 -12.03
CA HIS A 112 -2.96 2.37 -10.95
C HIS A 112 -3.63 3.26 -9.89
N GLY A 113 -3.31 4.56 -9.88
CA GLY A 113 -3.76 5.49 -8.85
C GLY A 113 -3.17 5.14 -7.49
N GLY A 114 -4.03 4.95 -6.50
CA GLY A 114 -3.67 4.39 -5.21
C GLY A 114 -3.38 5.41 -4.12
N ARG A 115 -3.68 6.70 -4.28
CA ARG A 115 -3.63 7.64 -3.14
C ARG A 115 -4.67 7.21 -2.12
N LEU A 116 -4.23 7.08 -0.87
CA LEU A 116 -5.09 6.94 0.30
C LEU A 116 -4.95 8.20 1.16
N GLU A 117 -6.05 8.65 1.75
CA GLU A 117 -6.10 9.74 2.72
C GLU A 117 -7.15 9.41 3.79
N LEU A 118 -6.87 9.71 5.05
CA LEU A 118 -7.80 9.55 6.16
C LEU A 118 -8.25 10.94 6.63
N ASP A 119 -9.56 11.15 6.78
CA ASP A 119 -10.05 12.39 7.41
C ASP A 119 -10.13 12.27 8.95
N ASP A 120 -10.45 13.38 9.61
CA ASP A 120 -10.55 13.47 11.08
C ASP A 120 -11.69 12.59 11.65
N ASP A 121 -12.68 12.23 10.84
CA ASP A 121 -13.79 11.35 11.21
C ASP A 121 -13.45 9.86 10.98
N GLY A 122 -12.26 9.56 10.44
CA GLY A 122 -11.77 8.21 10.16
C GLY A 122 -12.26 7.61 8.84
N VAL A 123 -12.79 8.43 7.92
CA VAL A 123 -13.17 8.00 6.58
C VAL A 123 -11.92 7.90 5.70
N LEU A 124 -11.72 6.71 5.11
CA LEU A 124 -10.63 6.45 4.18
C LEU A 124 -11.06 6.77 2.73
N PHE A 125 -10.40 7.75 2.12
CA PHE A 125 -10.55 8.08 0.71
C PHE A 125 -9.49 7.36 -0.11
N ALA A 126 -9.89 6.83 -1.28
CA ALA A 126 -8.98 6.16 -2.21
C ALA A 126 -9.16 6.69 -3.64
N THR A 127 -8.05 6.96 -4.34
CA THR A 127 -8.08 7.23 -5.78
C THR A 127 -7.80 5.95 -6.56
N ILE A 128 -8.67 5.63 -7.52
CA ILE A 128 -8.47 4.49 -8.42
C ILE A 128 -8.11 5.05 -9.78
N GLY A 129 -6.95 4.65 -10.29
CA GLY A 129 -6.56 5.00 -11.64
C GLY A 129 -7.18 4.04 -12.66
N VAL A 130 -7.56 4.57 -13.81
CA VAL A 130 -8.17 3.81 -14.90
C VAL A 130 -7.51 4.17 -16.22
N TRP A 131 -7.44 3.20 -17.12
CA TRP A 131 -6.96 3.39 -18.49
C TRP A 131 -8.13 3.26 -19.47
N PRO A 132 -8.19 4.00 -20.59
CA PRO A 132 -9.42 4.18 -21.39
C PRO A 132 -10.07 2.92 -22.00
N HIS A 133 -9.52 1.72 -21.78
CA HIS A 133 -10.07 0.46 -22.31
C HIS A 133 -10.54 -0.53 -21.23
N THR A 134 -10.38 -0.24 -19.94
CA THR A 134 -10.99 -1.05 -18.87
C THR A 134 -12.42 -0.58 -18.61
N ARG A 135 -13.41 -1.36 -19.08
CA ARG A 135 -14.81 -1.15 -18.72
C ARG A 135 -14.98 -1.49 -17.24
N CYS A 136 -15.26 -0.50 -16.40
CA CYS A 136 -15.72 -0.74 -15.03
C CYS A 136 -17.11 -1.41 -15.07
N PHE A 137 -17.15 -2.74 -15.08
CA PHE A 137 -18.34 -3.49 -14.67
C PHE A 137 -18.00 -4.23 -13.38
N GLY A 138 -18.36 -3.61 -12.24
CA GLY A 138 -18.33 -4.24 -10.93
C GLY A 138 -19.65 -3.96 -10.22
N ARG A 139 -20.48 -4.99 -10.06
CA ARG A 139 -21.63 -4.95 -9.16
C ARG A 139 -21.19 -5.57 -7.84
N TRP A 140 -20.85 -4.72 -6.89
CA TRP A 140 -20.55 -5.12 -5.52
C TRP A 140 -21.86 -5.57 -4.86
N LYS A 141 -21.88 -6.79 -4.29
CA LYS A 141 -22.97 -7.30 -3.43
C LYS A 141 -22.48 -7.36 -2.01
#